data_AF-A0A4Q5S8U6-F1
#
_entry.id   AF-A0A4Q5S8U6-F1
#
_cell.length_a   1.000
_cell.length_b   1.000
_cell.length_c   1.000
_cell.angle_alpha   90.00
_cell.angle_beta   90.00
_cell.angle_gamma   90.00
#
_symmetry.space_group_name_H-M   'P 1'
#
loop_
_entity.id
_entity.type
_entity.pdbx_description
1 polymer ?
#
loop_
_entity_poly.entity_id
_entity_poly.type
_entity_poly.pdbx_seq_one_letter_code
_entity_poly.pdbx_strand_id
1 'polypeptide(L)' 'LEVNTSYPGVFLYTGDYLTSTHPTHIGQPCHYFEGLCLECQHYPDSINRPEFPQAILPKHKTYKEHIHFKFGTE' A
#
# COMPACT_ATOMS: atom_id res chain seq x y z
N LEU A 1 -1.43 -10.48 -11.62
CA LEU A 1 -1.45 -9.10 -11.09
C LEU A 1 -0.04 -8.55 -11.16
N GLU A 2 0.13 -7.39 -11.78
CA GLU A 2 1.39 -6.63 -11.80
C GLU A 2 1.15 -5.26 -11.17
N VAL A 3 2.08 -4.79 -10.34
CA VAL A 3 2.01 -3.48 -9.68
C VAL A 3 3.21 -2.64 -10.09
N ASN A 4 2.96 -1.52 -10.76
CA ASN A 4 3.97 -0.53 -11.11
C ASN A 4 3.73 0.75 -10.32
N THR A 5 4.78 1.31 -9.72
CA THR A 5 4.65 2.52 -8.91
C THR A 5 5.87 3.43 -9.04
N SER A 6 5.66 4.74 -8.84
CA SER A 6 6.74 5.71 -8.68
C SER A 6 7.26 5.79 -7.23
N TYR A 7 6.56 5.21 -6.26
CA TYR A 7 7.01 5.18 -4.88
C TYR A 7 8.27 4.32 -4.71
N PRO A 8 9.13 4.64 -3.73
CA PRO A 8 10.37 3.90 -3.51
C PRO A 8 10.15 2.53 -2.85
N GLY A 9 8.97 2.26 -2.25
CA GLY A 9 8.70 1.01 -1.55
C GLY A 9 7.27 0.50 -1.70
N VAL A 10 7.09 -0.79 -1.43
CA VAL A 10 5.79 -1.45 -1.29
C VAL A 10 5.77 -2.17 0.06
N PHE A 11 4.82 -1.80 0.92
CA PHE A 11 4.57 -2.49 2.17
C PHE A 11 3.55 -3.61 1.95
N LEU A 12 3.90 -4.81 2.40
CA LEU A 12 3.08 -6.02 2.27
C LEU A 12 2.43 -6.32 3.62
N TYR A 13 1.09 -6.29 3.64
CA TYR A 13 0.32 -6.83 4.76
C TYR A 13 -0.48 -8.04 4.29
N THR A 14 -0.28 -9.16 4.98
CA THR A 14 -0.84 -10.47 4.64
C THR A 14 -2.16 -10.78 5.35
N GLY A 15 -2.73 -9.84 6.11
CA GLY A 15 -4.04 -10.04 6.73
C GLY A 15 -4.00 -10.85 8.04
N ASP A 16 -2.85 -10.97 8.71
CA ASP A 16 -2.65 -11.76 9.94
C ASP A 16 -3.50 -11.29 11.14
N TYR A 17 -4.07 -10.09 11.10
CA TYR A 17 -4.93 -9.54 12.13
C TYR A 17 -6.34 -9.21 11.63
N LEU A 18 -6.73 -9.73 10.46
CA LEU A 18 -8.09 -9.60 9.95
C LEU A 18 -9.03 -10.51 10.77
N THR A 19 -9.69 -9.89 11.75
CA THR A 19 -10.74 -10.53 12.57
C THR A 19 -11.99 -9.65 12.61
N SER A 20 -12.45 -9.22 11.44
CA SER A 20 -13.64 -8.38 11.36
C SER A 20 -14.90 -9.24 11.42
N THR A 21 -15.73 -9.03 12.42
CA THR A 21 -17.11 -9.57 12.48
C THR A 21 -18.08 -8.80 11.59
N HIS A 22 -17.67 -7.65 11.05
CA HIS A 22 -18.50 -6.91 10.11
C HIS A 22 -18.54 -7.64 8.77
N PRO A 23 -19.73 -7.80 8.18
CA PRO A 23 -19.86 -8.40 6.86
C PRO A 23 -19.16 -7.54 5.81
N THR A 24 -18.44 -8.20 4.93
CA THR A 24 -17.86 -7.62 3.71
C THR A 24 -18.96 -7.32 2.69
N HIS A 25 -18.56 -6.78 1.54
CA HIS A 25 -19.44 -6.53 0.39
C HIS A 25 -20.12 -7.80 -0.16
N ILE A 26 -19.65 -9.01 0.18
CA ILE A 26 -20.28 -10.28 -0.18
C ILE A 26 -21.11 -10.89 0.96
N GLY A 27 -21.32 -10.15 2.06
CA GLY A 27 -22.16 -10.56 3.19
C GLY A 27 -21.50 -11.53 4.17
N GLN A 28 -20.22 -11.84 4.00
CA GLN A 28 -19.45 -12.72 4.89
C GLN A 28 -18.40 -11.93 5.69
N PRO A 29 -18.07 -12.31 6.93
CA PRO A 29 -16.93 -11.77 7.67
C PRO A 29 -15.61 -11.95 6.90
N CYS A 30 -14.57 -11.20 7.27
CA CYS A 30 -13.20 -11.47 6.82
C CYS A 30 -12.43 -12.26 7.86
N HIS A 31 -11.75 -13.31 7.42
CA HIS A 31 -10.85 -14.13 8.20
C HIS A 31 -9.37 -13.80 7.91
N TYR A 32 -8.50 -14.37 8.73
CA TYR A 32 -7.06 -14.29 8.57
C TYR A 32 -6.65 -14.69 7.14
N PHE A 33 -5.75 -13.91 6.54
CA PHE A 33 -5.18 -14.18 5.21
C PHE A 33 -6.14 -14.15 4.03
N GLU A 34 -7.39 -13.72 4.21
CA GLU A 34 -8.35 -13.57 3.10
C GLU A 34 -8.13 -12.34 2.23
N GLY A 35 -7.14 -11.52 2.59
CA GLY A 35 -6.80 -10.30 1.88
C GLY A 35 -5.31 -10.01 1.94
N LEU A 36 -4.88 -9.30 0.91
CA LEU A 36 -3.51 -8.83 0.70
C LEU A 36 -3.58 -7.32 0.51
N CYS A 37 -2.74 -6.57 1.22
CA CYS A 37 -2.47 -5.17 0.90
C CYS A 37 -1.08 -5.04 0.28
N LEU A 38 -1.02 -4.38 -0.88
CA LEU A 38 0.21 -3.95 -1.54
C LEU A 38 0.26 -2.41 -1.51
N GLU A 39 0.79 -1.88 -0.42
CA GLU A 39 0.76 -0.44 -0.13
C GLU A 39 2.02 0.23 -0.67
N CYS A 40 1.93 0.85 -1.85
CA CYS A 40 3.05 1.57 -2.43
C CYS A 40 3.21 2.94 -1.74
N GLN A 41 4.35 3.19 -1.13
CA GLN A 41 4.60 4.38 -0.33
C GLN A 41 6.09 4.68 -0.13
N HIS A 42 6.37 5.82 0.52
CA HIS A 42 7.68 6.06 1.11
C HIS A 42 7.93 5.10 2.27
N TYR A 43 9.20 4.92 2.64
CA TYR A 43 9.54 4.02 3.74
C TYR A 43 8.92 4.51 5.05
N PRO A 44 8.39 3.60 5.89
CA PRO A 44 8.03 3.95 7.26
C PRO A 44 9.20 4.65 7.95
N ASP A 45 8.89 5.63 8.80
CA ASP A 45 9.89 6.42 9.54
C ASP A 45 10.79 7.33 8.67
N SER A 46 10.49 7.53 7.37
CA SER A 46 11.36 8.32 6.47
C SER A 46 11.72 9.71 6.99
N ILE A 47 10.81 10.38 7.68
CA ILE A 47 11.04 11.73 8.23
C ILE A 47 12.13 11.75 9.32
N ASN A 48 12.28 10.65 10.07
CA ASN A 48 13.29 10.54 11.12
C ASN A 48 14.58 9.86 10.64
N ARG A 49 14.60 9.36 9.40
CA ARG A 49 15.69 8.61 8.78
C ARG A 49 16.23 9.37 7.56
N PRO A 50 17.18 10.30 7.75
CA PRO A 50 17.68 11.16 6.67
C PRO A 50 18.32 10.39 5.50
N GLU A 51 18.72 9.13 5.71
CA GLU A 51 19.22 8.21 4.70
C GLU A 51 18.13 7.66 3.76
N PHE A 52 16.84 7.80 4.11
CA PHE A 52 15.71 7.34 3.30
C PHE A 52 15.22 8.42 2.32
N PRO A 53 14.56 8.03 1.21
CA PRO A 53 13.80 8.97 0.39
C PRO A 53 12.78 9.73 1.27
N GLN A 54 12.85 11.05 1.25
CA GLN A 54 12.07 11.89 2.16
C GLN A 54 10.66 12.13 1.65
N ALA A 55 9.67 11.81 2.47
CA ALA A 55 8.25 12.11 2.22
C ALA A 55 7.89 13.59 2.54
N ILE A 56 8.72 14.54 2.09
CA ILE A 56 8.52 15.98 2.32
C ILE A 56 8.14 16.64 1.00
N LEU A 57 7.02 17.37 0.97
CA LEU A 57 6.64 18.20 -0.17
C LEU A 57 7.16 19.64 0.02
N PRO A 58 8.14 20.10 -0.76
CA PRO A 58 8.62 21.48 -0.66
C PRO A 58 7.54 22.46 -1.12
N LYS A 59 7.59 23.68 -0.56
CA LYS A 59 6.72 24.78 -0.98
C LYS A 59 6.81 24.96 -2.50
N HIS A 60 5.65 25.16 -3.15
CA HIS A 60 5.52 25.33 -4.60
C HIS A 60 5.86 24.11 -5.47
N LYS A 61 6.12 22.94 -4.87
CA LYS A 61 6.17 21.68 -5.61
C LYS A 61 4.80 21.03 -5.66
N THR A 62 4.54 20.32 -6.74
CA THR A 62 3.34 19.50 -6.89
C THR A 62 3.67 18.07 -6.50
N TYR A 63 2.89 17.50 -5.59
CA TYR A 63 2.95 16.08 -5.30
C TYR A 63 2.37 15.29 -6.47
N LYS A 64 3.15 14.35 -7.02
CA LYS A 64 2.72 13.52 -8.14
C LYS A 64 3.36 12.14 -8.04
N GLU A 65 2.54 11.15 -7.72
CA GLU A 65 2.93 9.74 -7.62
C GLU A 65 1.86 8.88 -8.30
N HIS A 66 2.23 7.68 -8.75
CA HIS A 66 1.31 6.73 -9.38
C HIS A 66 1.44 5.33 -8.81
N ILE A 67 0.33 4.61 -8.83
CA ILE A 67 0.25 3.17 -8.59
C ILE A 67 -0.64 2.61 -9.69
N HIS A 68 -0.11 1.74 -10.52
CA HIS A 68 -0.83 1.08 -11.61
C HIS A 68 -0.94 -0.41 -11.31
N PHE A 69 -2.18 -0.88 -11.15
CA PHE A 69 -2.50 -2.29 -11.03
C PHE A 69 -2.92 -2.82 -12.41
N LYS A 70 -2.13 -3.74 -12.95
CA LYS A 70 -2.43 -4.42 -14.21
C LYS A 70 -2.91 -5.83 -13.91
N PHE A 71 -4.15 -6.11 -14.30
CA PHE A 71 -4.77 -7.42 -14.23
C PHE A 71 -4.69 -8.10 -15.60
N GLY A 72 -4.45 -9.39 -15.58
CA GLY A 72 -4.31 -10.22 -16.77
C GLY A 72 -4.34 -11.68 -16.38
N THR A 73 -4.71 -12.51 -17.35
CA THR A 73 -4.61 -13.96 -17.32
C THR A 73 -3.63 -14.28 -18.44
N GLU A 74 -2.44 -14.77 -18.10
CA GLU A 74 -1.30 -15.02 -19.01
C GLU A 74 -1.23 -14.13 -20.27
#